data_AF-A0A5S3RK05-F1
#
_entry.id   AF-A0A5S3RK05-F1
#
_cell.length_a   1.000
_cell.length_b   1.000
_cell.length_c   1.000
_cell.angle_alpha   90.00
_cell.angle_beta   90.00
_cell.angle_gamma   90.00
#
_symmetry.space_group_name_H-M   'P 1'
#
loop_
_entity.id
_entity.type
_entity.pdbx_description
1 polymer ?
#
loop_
_entity_poly.entity_id
_entity_poly.type
_entity_poly.pdbx_seq_one_letter_code
_entity_poly.pdbx_strand_id
1 'polypeptide(L)'
;MNLNSHKSPCCDSDEQRSTVNNTSNEYSQTDHDLMARVLSNHNIGAAWQHVKRNKGAAGIDNMSIEEFNHFAKLHWLGIKQQLLNSTYQPLPVKRVMIPKPDGGERMLGIPAVIDRVIQQAIAQVISP
;
A
#
# COMPACT_ATOMS: atom_id res chain seq x y z
N MET A 1 41.00 -25.07 11.38
CA MET A 1 40.45 -25.48 10.06
C MET A 1 40.95 -26.86 9.76
N ASN A 2 40.08 -27.88 9.88
CA ASN A 2 40.40 -29.22 9.39
C ASN A 2 39.08 -29.93 9.10
N LEU A 3 38.78 -30.14 7.82
CA LEU A 3 37.66 -30.94 7.35
C LEU A 3 38.15 -31.68 6.12
N ASN A 4 38.34 -32.99 6.31
CA ASN A 4 38.61 -33.93 5.24
C ASN A 4 37.33 -34.73 4.95
N SER A 5 37.20 -35.06 3.67
CA SER A 5 36.41 -36.12 3.08
C SER A 5 34.92 -35.82 2.83
N HIS A 6 34.46 -36.09 1.61
CA HIS A 6 33.64 -37.29 1.33
C HIS A 6 33.56 -37.53 -0.19
N LYS A 7 34.05 -38.70 -0.63
CA LYS A 7 33.59 -39.36 -1.86
C LYS A 7 32.46 -40.31 -1.48
N SER A 8 31.38 -40.27 -2.27
CA SER A 8 30.24 -41.18 -2.23
C SER A 8 30.63 -42.65 -2.44
N PRO A 9 29.75 -43.58 -2.02
CA PRO A 9 29.20 -44.51 -3.00
C PRO A 9 27.69 -44.77 -2.86
N CYS A 10 27.04 -44.69 -4.03
CA CYS A 10 26.04 -45.60 -4.60
C CYS A 10 24.97 -46.28 -3.73
N CYS A 11 23.74 -45.83 -3.98
CA CYS A 11 22.55 -46.60 -4.38
C CYS A 11 22.55 -48.13 -4.18
N ASP A 12 21.60 -48.59 -3.36
CA ASP A 12 20.76 -49.74 -3.66
C ASP A 12 19.29 -49.32 -3.52
N SER A 13 18.54 -49.62 -4.58
CA SER A 13 17.10 -49.41 -4.70
C SER A 13 16.37 -50.57 -4.06
N ASP A 14 15.28 -50.32 -3.33
CA ASP A 14 14.11 -51.19 -3.29
C ASP A 14 12.93 -50.48 -2.61
N GLU A 15 11.75 -50.99 -2.92
CA GLU A 15 10.56 -50.23 -3.28
C GLU A 15 9.53 -50.10 -2.13
N GLN A 16 8.71 -49.04 -2.25
CA GLN A 16 7.37 -48.85 -1.68
C GLN A 16 7.19 -48.56 -0.17
N ARG A 17 6.86 -47.30 0.14
CA ARG A 17 5.55 -46.97 0.74
C ARG A 17 5.18 -45.49 0.52
N SER A 18 3.99 -45.33 -0.03
CA SER A 18 3.23 -44.12 -0.25
C SER A 18 3.04 -43.26 1.01
N THR A 19 3.49 -42.00 0.93
CA THR A 19 2.75 -40.83 1.42
C THR A 19 3.20 -39.63 0.58
N VAL A 20 2.43 -39.35 -0.48
CA VAL A 20 2.54 -38.09 -1.23
C VAL A 20 1.96 -37.01 -0.32
N ASN A 21 2.80 -36.33 0.45
CA ASN A 21 2.38 -35.13 1.14
C ASN A 21 2.37 -33.99 0.10
N ASN A 22 1.22 -33.80 -0.53
CA ASN A 22 0.86 -32.57 -1.22
C ASN A 22 0.86 -31.43 -0.19
N THR A 23 2.01 -30.82 0.06
CA THR A 23 2.07 -29.44 0.57
C THR A 23 1.77 -28.49 -0.58
N SER A 24 0.57 -28.63 -1.11
CA SER A 24 0.03 -27.80 -2.19
C SER A 24 -0.90 -26.78 -1.55
N ASN A 25 -0.31 -25.66 -1.14
CA ASN A 25 -0.95 -24.36 -1.30
C ASN A 25 -2.29 -24.16 -0.57
N GLU A 26 -2.29 -24.30 0.76
CA GLU A 26 -3.30 -23.66 1.62
C GLU A 26 -2.80 -22.28 2.09
N TYR A 27 -2.34 -21.44 1.16
CA TYR A 27 -2.45 -20.00 1.37
C TYR A 27 -3.91 -19.64 1.12
N SER A 28 -4.66 -19.72 2.22
CA SER A 28 -6.05 -19.35 2.37
C SER A 28 -6.58 -18.39 1.29
N GLN A 29 -7.67 -18.79 0.63
CA GLN A 29 -8.49 -17.97 -0.27
C GLN A 29 -9.00 -16.65 0.35
N THR A 30 -8.66 -16.33 1.61
CA THR A 30 -9.04 -15.11 2.33
C THR A 30 -8.09 -13.92 2.14
N ASP A 31 -6.88 -14.14 1.63
CA ASP A 31 -5.89 -13.06 1.38
C ASP A 31 -6.01 -12.43 -0.02
N HIS A 32 -6.90 -12.99 -0.84
CA HIS A 32 -7.44 -12.41 -2.07
C HIS A 32 -8.37 -11.24 -1.68
N ASP A 33 -8.04 -9.96 -1.76
CA ASP A 33 -6.85 -9.22 -2.16
C ASP A 33 -6.92 -7.93 -1.30
N LEU A 34 -6.01 -7.74 -0.33
CA LEU A 34 -6.00 -6.55 0.54
C LEU A 34 -6.02 -5.27 -0.29
N MET A 35 -5.33 -5.26 -1.43
CA MET A 35 -5.34 -4.13 -2.35
C MET A 35 -6.71 -3.94 -2.99
N ALA A 36 -7.40 -5.02 -3.39
CA ALA A 36 -8.79 -4.91 -3.87
C ALA A 36 -9.73 -4.31 -2.82
N ARG A 37 -9.56 -4.63 -1.53
CA ARG A 37 -10.34 -4.02 -0.44
C ARG A 37 -10.03 -2.53 -0.31
N VAL A 38 -8.74 -2.17 -0.30
CA VAL A 38 -8.28 -0.76 -0.27
C VAL A 38 -8.87 0.04 -1.42
N LEU A 39 -8.86 -0.52 -2.63
CA LEU A 39 -9.30 0.14 -3.87
C LEU A 39 -10.78 -0.09 -4.21
N SER A 40 -11.55 -0.64 -3.28
CA SER A 40 -13.00 -0.80 -3.44
C SER A 40 -13.66 0.59 -3.51
N ASN A 41 -14.68 0.73 -4.36
CA ASN A 41 -15.36 2.03 -4.55
C ASN A 41 -15.95 2.57 -3.23
N HIS A 42 -16.44 1.66 -2.38
CA HIS A 42 -16.93 2.02 -1.05
C HIS A 42 -15.83 2.59 -0.16
N ASN A 43 -14.70 1.89 -0.04
CA ASN A 43 -13.58 2.32 0.81
C ASN A 43 -12.97 3.63 0.33
N ILE A 44 -12.72 3.76 -0.97
CA ILE A 44 -12.19 5.01 -1.57
C ILE A 44 -13.17 6.18 -1.37
N GLY A 45 -14.48 5.92 -1.49
CA GLY A 45 -15.50 6.92 -1.18
C GLY A 45 -15.44 7.36 0.29
N ALA A 46 -15.32 6.42 1.22
CA ALA A 46 -15.19 6.71 2.65
C ALA A 46 -13.90 7.48 2.96
N ALA A 47 -12.77 7.06 2.40
CA ALA A 47 -11.48 7.75 2.51
C ALA A 47 -11.56 9.19 2.00
N TRP A 48 -12.20 9.40 0.84
CA TRP A 48 -12.43 10.73 0.30
C TRP A 48 -13.25 11.62 1.25
N GLN A 49 -14.36 11.11 1.79
CA GLN A 49 -15.16 11.89 2.74
C GLN A 49 -14.38 12.25 4.00
N HIS A 50 -13.53 11.35 4.49
CA HIS A 50 -12.68 11.62 5.64
C HIS A 50 -11.65 12.72 5.34
N VAL A 51 -10.94 12.64 4.21
CA VAL A 51 -9.98 13.68 3.77
C VAL A 51 -10.68 15.02 3.57
N LYS A 52 -11.86 15.02 2.92
CA LYS A 52 -12.66 16.22 2.69
C LYS A 52 -13.08 16.88 4.01
N ARG A 53 -13.47 16.09 5.01
CA ARG A 53 -13.86 16.59 6.35
C ARG A 53 -12.69 17.21 7.10
N ASN A 54 -11.51 16.59 7.03
CA ASN A 54 -10.30 17.06 7.71
C ASN A 54 -9.77 18.38 7.11
N LYS A 55 -10.22 18.74 5.91
CA LYS A 55 -9.72 19.89 5.16
C LYS A 55 -8.19 19.79 5.04
N GLY A 56 -7.51 20.92 4.95
CA GLY A 56 -6.06 20.99 4.91
C GLY A 56 -5.55 21.65 3.64
N ALA A 57 -4.32 22.15 3.72
CA ALA A 57 -3.70 22.83 2.59
C ALA A 57 -3.45 21.88 1.42
N ALA A 58 -3.34 22.46 0.23
CA ALA A 58 -2.91 21.76 -0.96
C ALA A 58 -1.48 21.23 -0.81
N GLY A 59 -1.19 20.12 -1.50
CA GLY A 59 0.14 19.54 -1.56
C GLY A 59 1.07 20.34 -2.48
N ILE A 60 2.14 19.69 -2.96
CA ILE A 60 3.14 20.32 -3.83
C ILE A 60 2.57 20.68 -5.22
N ASP A 61 1.53 19.96 -5.64
CA ASP A 61 0.75 20.18 -6.86
C ASP A 61 -0.21 21.36 -6.78
N ASN A 62 -0.37 21.96 -5.60
CA ASN A 62 -1.32 23.04 -5.30
C ASN A 62 -2.78 22.73 -5.63
N MET A 63 -3.16 21.46 -5.77
CA MET A 63 -4.54 21.05 -5.98
C MET A 63 -5.34 21.15 -4.68
N SER A 64 -6.44 21.90 -4.73
CA SER A 64 -7.38 22.03 -3.62
C SER A 64 -8.29 20.79 -3.47
N ILE A 65 -9.00 20.71 -2.35
CA ILE A 65 -10.00 19.66 -2.11
C ILE A 65 -11.18 19.83 -3.08
N GLU A 66 -11.52 21.07 -3.42
CA GLU A 66 -12.60 21.41 -4.34
C GLU A 66 -12.28 20.92 -5.76
N GLU A 67 -11.05 21.12 -6.23
CA GLU A 67 -10.58 20.68 -7.55
C GLU A 67 -10.40 19.16 -7.65
N PHE A 68 -10.01 18.51 -6.55
CA PHE A 68 -9.72 17.08 -6.52
C PHE A 68 -10.86 16.21 -7.05
N ASN A 69 -12.12 16.56 -6.78
CA ASN A 69 -13.25 15.74 -7.22
C ASN A 69 -13.36 15.69 -8.76
N HIS A 70 -13.05 16.79 -9.44
CA HIS A 70 -13.02 16.80 -10.91
C HIS A 70 -11.82 15.99 -11.43
N PHE A 71 -10.64 16.19 -10.85
CA PHE A 71 -9.44 15.43 -11.17
C PHE A 71 -9.67 13.90 -11.01
N ALA A 72 -10.22 13.47 -9.88
CA ALA A 72 -10.47 12.06 -9.59
C ALA A 72 -11.40 11.43 -10.62
N LYS A 73 -12.46 12.12 -11.05
CA LYS A 73 -13.37 11.60 -12.10
C LYS A 73 -12.66 11.29 -13.41
N LEU A 74 -11.65 12.07 -13.77
CA LEU A 74 -10.91 11.91 -15.03
C LEU A 74 -9.77 10.89 -14.90
N HIS A 75 -9.06 10.88 -13.76
CA HIS A 75 -7.78 10.17 -13.63
C HIS A 75 -7.83 8.90 -12.76
N TRP A 76 -8.92 8.69 -11.99
CA TRP A 76 -8.97 7.62 -10.99
C TRP A 76 -8.75 6.21 -11.57
N LEU A 77 -9.32 5.89 -12.74
CA LEU A 77 -9.14 4.57 -13.33
C LEU A 77 -7.67 4.27 -13.65
N GLY A 78 -6.95 5.25 -14.19
CA GLY A 78 -5.52 5.12 -14.47
C GLY A 78 -4.69 4.99 -13.19
N ILE A 79 -5.01 5.79 -12.17
CA ILE A 79 -4.34 5.71 -10.85
C ILE A 79 -4.60 4.34 -10.20
N LYS A 80 -5.83 3.85 -10.24
CA LYS A 80 -6.21 2.54 -9.71
C LYS A 80 -5.43 1.41 -10.40
N GLN A 81 -5.28 1.47 -11.72
CA GLN A 81 -4.46 0.50 -12.46
C GLN A 81 -2.99 0.57 -12.05
N GLN A 82 -2.43 1.76 -11.87
CA GLN A 82 -1.05 1.92 -11.39
C GLN A 82 -0.85 1.35 -9.98
N LEU A 83 -1.84 1.52 -9.09
CA LEU A 83 -1.81 0.96 -7.74
C LEU A 83 -1.86 -0.58 -7.76
N LEU A 84 -2.75 -1.16 -8.58
CA LEU A 84 -2.84 -2.61 -8.76
C LEU A 84 -1.56 -3.21 -9.35
N ASN A 85 -0.94 -2.49 -10.30
CA ASN A 85 0.30 -2.93 -10.96
C ASN A 85 1.56 -2.56 -10.17
N SER A 86 1.43 -1.96 -8.98
CA SER A 86 2.55 -1.48 -8.16
C SER A 86 3.50 -0.49 -8.87
N THR A 87 2.97 0.31 -9.81
CA THR A 87 3.71 1.34 -10.55
C THR A 87 3.40 2.77 -10.13
N TYR A 88 2.41 2.97 -9.26
CA TYR A 88 2.06 4.29 -8.72
C TYR A 88 3.22 4.89 -7.93
N GLN A 89 3.57 6.15 -8.23
CA GLN A 89 4.58 6.91 -7.52
C GLN A 89 3.91 8.12 -6.82
N PRO A 90 3.87 8.14 -5.48
CA PRO A 90 3.33 9.27 -4.73
C PRO A 90 4.10 10.56 -5.00
N LEU A 91 3.42 11.71 -4.87
CA LEU A 91 4.08 13.00 -5.02
C LEU A 91 4.91 13.34 -3.77
N PRO A 92 6.01 14.11 -3.92
CA PRO A 92 6.74 14.64 -2.79
C PRO A 92 5.85 15.46 -1.86
N VAL A 93 6.08 15.35 -0.54
CA VAL A 93 5.34 16.13 0.46
C VAL A 93 5.78 17.59 0.44
N LYS A 94 4.81 18.52 0.50
CA LYS A 94 5.08 19.96 0.64
C LYS A 94 5.51 20.27 2.07
N ARG A 95 6.65 20.94 2.23
CA ARG A 95 7.16 21.38 3.55
C ARG A 95 6.60 22.74 3.91
N VAL A 96 6.03 22.86 5.10
CA VAL A 96 5.53 24.12 5.66
C VAL A 96 6.04 24.27 7.08
N MET A 97 6.60 25.43 7.41
CA MET A 97 6.95 25.79 8.78
C MET A 97 5.74 26.47 9.42
N ILE A 98 5.29 25.96 10.56
CA ILE A 98 4.25 26.60 11.37
C ILE A 98 4.82 26.99 12.74
N PRO A 99 4.49 28.17 13.27
CA PRO A 99 4.92 28.56 14.61
C PRO A 99 4.27 27.66 15.67
N LYS A 100 5.01 27.33 16.72
CA LYS A 100 4.43 26.70 17.92
C LYS A 100 3.94 27.77 18.91
N PRO A 101 2.95 27.46 19.78
CA PRO A 101 2.46 28.41 20.77
C PRO A 101 3.51 28.86 21.81
N ASP A 102 4.48 27.99 22.10
CA ASP A 102 5.54 28.14 23.10
C ASP A 102 6.86 28.70 22.53
N GLY A 103 6.88 29.04 21.23
CA GLY A 103 8.07 29.49 20.52
C GLY A 103 8.73 28.40 19.67
N GLY A 104 9.47 28.84 18.65
CA GLY A 104 10.03 27.96 17.63
C GLY A 104 9.02 27.50 16.57
N GLU A 105 9.47 26.61 15.68
CA GLU A 105 8.69 26.18 14.51
C GLU A 105 8.52 24.65 14.50
N ARG A 106 7.38 24.19 13.96
CA ARG A 106 7.12 22.79 13.61
C ARG A 106 7.11 22.69 12.09
N MET A 107 8.01 21.88 11.55
CA MET A 107 7.96 21.49 10.14
C MET A 107 6.83 20.48 9.94
N LEU A 108 5.91 20.78 9.02
CA LEU A 108 4.87 19.87 8.55
C LEU A 108 5.17 19.41 7.13
N GLY A 109 4.82 18.14 6.85
CA GLY A 109 4.76 17.59 5.50
C GLY A 109 3.30 17.46 5.07
N ILE A 110 2.93 18.08 3.96
CA ILE A 110 1.57 18.08 3.42
C ILE A 110 1.58 17.28 2.10
N PRO A 111 1.07 16.04 2.08
CA PRO A 111 0.95 15.26 0.85
C PRO A 111 -0.08 15.87 -0.11
N ALA A 112 -0.01 15.51 -1.39
CA ALA A 112 -1.06 15.82 -2.36
C ALA A 112 -2.40 15.20 -1.95
N VAL A 113 -3.51 15.77 -2.42
CA VAL A 113 -4.86 15.33 -2.01
C VAL A 113 -5.08 13.86 -2.38
N ILE A 114 -4.65 13.43 -3.57
CA ILE A 114 -4.73 12.04 -4.02
C ILE A 114 -4.00 11.09 -3.08
N ASP A 115 -2.78 11.46 -2.66
CA ASP A 115 -1.97 10.63 -1.77
C ASP A 115 -2.61 10.52 -0.39
N ARG A 116 -3.21 11.60 0.13
CA ARG A 116 -3.97 11.54 1.39
C ARG A 116 -5.17 10.60 1.30
N VAL A 117 -5.88 10.59 0.16
CA VAL A 117 -7.00 9.67 -0.05
C VAL A 117 -6.52 8.22 -0.10
N ILE A 118 -5.44 7.94 -0.82
CA ILE A 118 -4.86 6.59 -0.90
C ILE A 118 -4.36 6.12 0.48
N GLN A 119 -3.61 6.96 1.19
CA GLN A 119 -3.13 6.66 2.54
C GLN A 119 -4.28 6.41 3.52
N GLN A 120 -5.34 7.23 3.46
CA GLN A 120 -6.52 7.06 4.29
C GLN A 120 -7.26 5.75 3.96
N ALA A 121 -7.36 5.40 2.68
CA ALA A 121 -7.97 4.16 2.23
C ALA A 121 -7.19 2.92 2.70
N ILE A 122 -5.85 3.00 2.69
CA ILE A 122 -4.97 1.97 3.27
C ILE A 122 -5.22 1.86 4.77
N ALA A 123 -5.17 2.97 5.50
CA ALA A 123 -5.37 3.02 6.95
C ALA A 123 -6.70 2.39 7.38
N GLN A 124 -7.79 2.64 6.65
CA GLN A 124 -9.11 2.06 6.91
C GLN A 124 -9.15 0.53 6.81
N VAL A 125 -8.27 -0.07 6.01
CA VAL A 125 -8.23 -1.53 5.82
C VAL A 125 -7.27 -2.21 6.79
N ILE A 126 -6.12 -1.57 7.07
CA ILE A 126 -5.07 -2.14 7.92
C ILE A 126 -5.25 -1.85 9.41
N SER A 127 -6.12 -0.91 9.78
CA SER A 127 -6.45 -0.57 11.16
C SER A 127 -7.98 -0.65 11.37
N PRO A 128 -8.54 -1.87 11.47
CA PRO A 128 -9.99 -2.08 11.66
C PRO A 128 -10.49 -1.59 13.02
#